data_AF-A0A7H0LED8-F1
#
_entry.id   AF-A0A7H0LED8-F1
#
_cell.length_a   1.000
_cell.length_b   1.000
_cell.length_c   1.000
_cell.angle_alpha   90.00
_cell.angle_beta   90.00
_cell.angle_gamma   90.00
#
_symmetry.space_group_name_H-M   'P 1'
#
loop_
_entity.id
_entity.type
_entity.pdbx_description
1 polymer ?
#
loop_
_entity_poly.entity_id
_entity_poly.type
_entity_poly.pdbx_seq_one_letter_code
_entity_poly.pdbx_strand_id
1 'polypeptide(L)'
;MEGRVIPPPDLATPEGRATYRAELRGIARPIRYMGVILMLVGLALVLFRHFSMPALPSILPLVFIILGVLHMLAGIVVRLRYHQRRMSGE
;
A
#
# COMPACT_ATOMS: atom_id res chain seq x y z
N MET A 1 30.01 -4.37 -5.39
CA MET A 1 28.61 -4.57 -5.79
C MET A 1 28.34 -3.59 -6.91
N GLU A 2 28.39 -4.03 -8.17
CA GLU A 2 28.03 -3.21 -9.33
C GLU A 2 26.59 -2.70 -9.13
N GLY A 3 26.43 -1.40 -8.88
CA GLY A 3 25.11 -0.78 -8.93
C GLY A 3 24.64 -0.85 -10.37
N ARG A 4 23.62 -1.67 -10.65
CA ARG A 4 22.93 -1.60 -11.95
C ARG A 4 22.32 -0.22 -12.04
N VAL A 5 22.93 0.67 -12.82
CA VAL A 5 22.35 1.97 -13.14
C VAL A 5 21.13 1.70 -14.01
N ILE A 6 19.94 1.77 -13.41
CA ILE A 6 18.71 1.61 -14.17
C ILE A 6 18.36 2.99 -14.71
N PRO A 7 18.38 3.22 -16.04
CA PRO A 7 18.14 4.53 -16.61
C PRO A 7 16.80 5.11 -16.14
N PRO A 8 16.68 6.44 -16.04
CA PRO A 8 15.41 7.09 -15.73
C PRO A 8 14.30 6.62 -16.69
N PRO A 9 13.04 6.52 -16.23
CA PRO A 9 11.95 6.08 -17.08
C PRO A 9 11.75 7.03 -18.27
N ASP A 10 11.51 6.48 -19.46
CA ASP A 10 11.10 7.29 -20.62
C ASP A 10 9.65 7.78 -20.41
N LEU A 11 9.49 9.10 -20.29
CA LEU A 11 8.19 9.76 -20.13
C LEU A 11 7.76 10.55 -21.37
N ALA A 12 8.63 10.65 -22.37
CA ALA A 12 8.36 11.38 -23.61
C ALA A 12 7.35 10.59 -24.45
N THR A 13 7.49 9.27 -24.50
CA THR A 13 6.61 8.39 -25.29
C THR A 13 5.37 7.94 -24.49
N PRO A 14 4.22 7.74 -25.15
CA PRO A 14 3.06 7.10 -24.53
C PRO A 14 3.36 5.68 -23.99
N GLU A 15 4.19 4.93 -24.72
CA GLU A 15 4.61 3.57 -24.39
C GLU A 15 5.50 3.53 -23.13
N GLY A 16 6.48 4.44 -23.04
CA GLY A 16 7.32 4.59 -21.84
C GLY A 16 6.49 4.93 -20.60
N ARG A 17 5.52 5.85 -20.73
CA ARG A 17 4.57 6.17 -19.64
C ARG A 17 3.71 4.98 -19.22
N ALA A 18 3.27 4.15 -20.16
CA ALA A 18 2.46 2.96 -19.86
C ALA A 18 3.27 1.89 -19.11
N THR A 19 4.50 1.65 -19.55
CA THR A 19 5.47 0.75 -18.90
C THR A 19 5.77 1.22 -17.49
N TYR A 20 6.07 2.51 -17.29
CA TYR A 20 6.34 3.06 -15.97
C TYR A 20 5.13 2.98 -15.03
N ARG A 21 3.91 3.18 -15.55
CA ARG A 21 2.68 2.96 -14.77
C ARG A 21 2.46 1.49 -14.40
N ALA A 22 2.84 0.54 -15.27
CA ALA A 22 2.76 -0.88 -14.96
C ALA A 22 3.75 -1.27 -13.85
N GLU A 23 4.97 -0.77 -13.92
CA GLU A 23 6.01 -0.92 -12.88
C GLU A 23 5.52 -0.38 -11.53
N LEU A 24 5.06 0.88 -11.47
CA LEU A 24 4.56 1.50 -10.25
C LEU A 24 3.36 0.77 -9.63
N ARG A 25 2.53 0.09 -10.44
CA ARG A 25 1.40 -0.70 -9.93
C ARG A 25 1.86 -1.92 -9.13
N GLY A 26 3.03 -2.48 -9.47
CA GLY A 26 3.64 -3.60 -8.75
C GLY A 26 4.22 -3.22 -7.38
N ILE A 27 4.62 -1.97 -7.22
CA ILE A 27 5.28 -1.48 -6.00
C ILE A 27 4.29 -1.38 -4.83
N ALA A 28 4.77 -1.77 -3.66
CA ALA A 28 4.01 -1.80 -2.40
C ALA A 28 2.74 -2.67 -2.44
N ARG A 29 2.59 -3.59 -3.41
CA ARG A 29 1.45 -4.52 -3.49
C ARG A 29 1.18 -5.29 -2.19
N PRO A 30 2.19 -5.96 -1.57
CA PRO A 30 1.96 -6.71 -0.33
C PRO A 30 1.47 -5.80 0.81
N ILE A 31 2.10 -4.63 0.97
CA ILE A 31 1.73 -3.63 1.98
C ILE A 31 0.29 -3.16 1.78
N ARG A 32 -0.11 -2.94 0.53
CA ARG A 32 -1.46 -2.50 0.16
C ARG A 32 -2.50 -3.57 0.48
N TYR A 33 -2.24 -4.83 0.11
CA TYR A 33 -3.15 -5.93 0.42
C TYR A 33 -3.30 -6.15 1.92
N MET A 34 -2.21 -6.03 2.69
CA MET A 34 -2.28 -6.11 4.15
C MET A 34 -3.14 -5.00 4.75
N GLY A 35 -2.97 -3.75 4.30
CA GLY A 35 -3.82 -2.65 4.75
C GLY A 35 -5.30 -2.87 4.47
N VAL A 36 -5.64 -3.37 3.27
CA VAL A 36 -7.02 -3.69 2.89
C VAL A 36 -7.58 -4.83 3.75
N ILE A 37 -6.82 -5.91 3.93
CA ILE A 37 -7.26 -7.06 4.75
C ILE A 37 -7.52 -6.62 6.19
N LEU A 38 -6.63 -5.82 6.78
CA LEU A 38 -6.80 -5.28 8.13
C LEU A 38 -8.07 -4.42 8.25
N MET A 39 -8.35 -3.58 7.25
CA MET A 39 -9.59 -2.79 7.20
C MET A 39 -10.84 -3.67 7.13
N LEU A 40 -10.82 -4.70 6.28
CA LEU A 40 -11.94 -5.63 6.14
C LEU A 40 -12.18 -6.41 7.43
N VAL A 41 -11.12 -6.84 8.12
CA VAL A 41 -11.23 -7.49 9.43
C VAL A 41 -11.81 -6.53 10.47
N GLY A 42 -11.33 -5.29 10.52
CA GLY A 42 -11.89 -4.26 11.40
C GLY A 42 -13.38 -4.02 11.16
N LEU A 43 -13.79 -3.87 9.90
CA LEU A 43 -15.20 -3.74 9.51
C LEU A 43 -16.03 -4.95 9.92
N ALA A 44 -15.53 -6.17 9.65
CA ALA A 44 -16.21 -7.40 10.04
C ALA A 44 -16.42 -7.48 11.56
N LEU A 45 -15.42 -7.08 12.35
CA LEU A 45 -15.53 -7.04 13.82
C LEU A 45 -16.54 -6.01 14.32
N VAL A 46 -16.66 -4.85 13.66
CA VAL A 46 -17.71 -3.86 13.99
C VAL A 46 -19.10 -4.48 13.78
N LEU A 47 -19.32 -5.11 12.62
CA LEU A 47 -20.61 -5.73 12.30
C LEU A 47 -20.91 -6.92 13.22
N PHE A 48 -19.92 -7.78 13.46
CA PHE A 48 -20.06 -8.93 14.36
C PHE A 48 -20.38 -8.49 15.79
N ARG A 49 -19.73 -7.44 16.28
CA ARG A 49 -20.06 -6.83 17.58
C ARG A 49 -21.51 -6.35 17.60
N HIS A 50 -21.95 -5.67 16.54
CA HIS A 50 -23.28 -5.08 16.50
C HIS A 50 -24.40 -6.15 16.45
N PHE A 51 -24.24 -7.19 15.63
CA PHE A 51 -25.29 -8.19 15.39
C PHE A 51 -25.22 -9.42 16.28
N SER A 52 -24.03 -9.83 16.73
CA SER A 52 -23.83 -11.14 17.35
C SER A 52 -23.24 -11.05 18.76
N MET A 53 -22.33 -10.11 19.01
CA MET A 53 -21.61 -10.03 20.29
C MET A 53 -21.39 -8.60 20.79
N PRO A 54 -22.41 -7.94 21.39
CA PRO A 54 -22.30 -6.56 21.87
C PRO A 54 -21.22 -6.35 22.95
N ALA A 55 -20.90 -7.41 23.70
CA ALA A 55 -19.85 -7.43 24.72
C ALA A 55 -18.42 -7.39 24.14
N LEU A 56 -18.25 -7.58 22.83
CA LEU A 56 -16.94 -7.51 22.19
C LEU A 56 -16.32 -6.11 22.43
N PRO A 57 -15.07 -6.01 22.93
CA PRO A 57 -14.44 -4.73 23.20
C PRO A 57 -14.30 -3.86 21.94
N SER A 58 -14.78 -2.63 21.99
CA SER A 58 -14.73 -1.69 20.86
C SER A 58 -13.31 -1.32 20.40
N ILE A 59 -12.32 -1.50 21.29
CA ILE A 59 -10.90 -1.27 20.96
C ILE A 59 -10.39 -2.23 19.88
N LEU A 60 -10.92 -3.46 19.83
CA LEU A 60 -10.40 -4.49 18.92
C LEU A 60 -10.65 -4.13 17.44
N PRO A 61 -11.89 -3.82 16.98
CA PRO A 61 -12.09 -3.32 15.63
C PRO A 61 -11.26 -2.07 15.31
N LEU A 62 -11.14 -1.15 16.29
CA LEU A 62 -10.39 0.10 16.12
C LEU A 62 -8.90 -0.15 15.85
N VAL A 63 -8.26 -1.08 16.56
CA VAL A 63 -6.86 -1.47 16.34
C VAL A 63 -6.64 -1.96 14.90
N PHE A 64 -7.51 -2.83 14.40
CA PHE A 64 -7.39 -3.33 13.02
C PHE A 64 -7.55 -2.21 11.98
N ILE A 65 -8.50 -1.30 12.19
CA ILE A 65 -8.70 -0.13 11.32
C ILE A 65 -7.44 0.75 11.32
N ILE A 66 -6.91 1.08 12.50
CA ILE A 66 -5.69 1.90 12.64
C ILE A 66 -4.51 1.24 11.93
N LEU A 67 -4.27 -0.05 12.15
CA LEU A 67 -3.20 -0.79 11.48
C LEU A 67 -3.38 -0.80 9.96
N GLY A 68 -4.63 -0.89 9.48
CA GLY A 68 -4.96 -0.76 8.06
C GLY A 68 -4.58 0.60 7.48
N VAL A 69 -4.91 1.70 8.18
CA VAL A 69 -4.51 3.06 7.79
C VAL A 69 -2.98 3.18 7.75
N LEU A 70 -2.29 2.70 8.79
CA LEU A 70 -0.83 2.75 8.86
C LEU A 70 -0.17 2.00 7.70
N HIS A 71 -0.70 0.84 7.30
CA HIS A 71 -0.23 0.13 6.12
C HIS A 71 -0.45 0.93 4.83
N MET A 72 -1.58 1.61 4.69
CA MET A 72 -1.82 2.48 3.53
C MET A 72 -0.79 3.60 3.46
N LEU A 73 -0.53 4.27 4.58
CA LEU A 73 0.50 5.33 4.68
C LEU A 73 1.89 4.78 4.35
N ALA A 74 2.26 3.62 4.91
CA ALA A 74 3.53 2.96 4.60
C ALA A 74 3.66 2.65 3.10
N GLY A 75 2.58 2.17 2.46
CA GLY A 75 2.55 1.91 1.01
C GLY A 75 2.78 3.17 0.18
N ILE A 76 2.20 4.30 0.59
CA ILE A 76 2.42 5.62 -0.06
C ILE A 76 3.90 6.02 0.06
N VAL A 77 4.48 5.93 1.26
CA VAL A 77 5.90 6.29 1.50
C VAL A 77 6.85 5.41 0.69
N VAL A 78 6.61 4.10 0.65
CA VAL A 78 7.43 3.16 -0.14
C VAL A 78 7.36 3.51 -1.62
N ARG A 79 6.15 3.77 -2.15
CA ARG A 79 5.97 4.18 -3.54
C ARG A 79 6.64 5.52 -3.84
N LEU A 80 6.56 6.49 -2.92
CA LEU A 80 7.19 7.80 -3.08
C LEU A 80 8.72 7.70 -3.11
N ARG A 81 9.31 6.96 -2.16
CA ARG A 81 10.77 6.72 -2.13
C ARG A 81 11.25 6.00 -3.38
N TYR A 82 10.49 5.01 -3.85
CA TYR A 82 10.80 4.30 -5.08
C TYR A 82 10.76 5.24 -6.29
N HIS A 83 9.73 6.09 -6.39
CA HIS A 83 9.62 7.08 -7.45
C HIS A 83 10.82 8.04 -7.46
N GLN A 84 11.20 8.57 -6.30
CA GLN A 84 12.36 9.45 -6.16
C GLN A 84 13.66 8.77 -6.63
N ARG A 85 13.93 7.53 -6.19
CA ARG A 85 15.11 6.76 -6.61
C ARG A 85 15.13 6.45 -8.11
N ARG A 86 14.00 6.03 -8.68
CA ARG A 86 13.92 5.77 -10.13
C ARG A 86 14.07 7.03 -10.97
N MET A 87 13.67 8.19 -10.46
CA MET A 87 13.89 9.48 -11.14
C MET A 87 15.34 9.94 -11.07
N SER A 88 16.08 9.60 -10.00
CA SER A 88 17.52 9.88 -9.90
C SER A 88 18.40 8.91 -10.70
N GLY A 89 17.83 7.90 -11.34
CA GLY A 89 18.59 6.90 -12.12
C GLY A 89 19.26 5.82 -11.26
N GLU A 90 18.83 5.67 -10.00
CA GLU A 90 19.16 4.51 -9.16
C GLU A 90 18.19 3.35 -9.44
#